data_AF-A0A7V9K0S4-F1
#
_entry.id   AF-A0A7V9K0S4-F1
#
_cell.length_a   1.000
_cell.length_b   1.000
_cell.length_c   1.000
_cell.angle_alpha   90.00
_cell.angle_beta   90.00
_cell.angle_gamma   90.00
#
_symmetry.space_group_name_H-M   'P 1'
#
loop_
_entity.id
_entity.type
_entity.pdbx_description
1 polymer ?
#
loop_
_entity_poly.entity_id
_entity_poly.type
_entity_poly.pdbx_seq_one_letter_code
_entity_poly.pdbx_strand_id
1 'polypeptide(L)'
;MQTIIFILAILLTAINALGQKDQVSPASYYEAAKWNTWMIANPQEVKIAPPPDAAQSKIEIVTIRNSIAVLDDKKLAAIKYWDAGAPAYRWNQIAPKLISWDKVDIVLRFPTAWMNMAIYDATVLAWKEKIKYKRSRPQVSDPMLQPAILAPLTYSYPCEHSVTAAAAANVLAYFFPAIKDSILHLAKAASQSRIDAGVQFPSDVEAGWKLGEEVARQIIEKAKNDGSANKWEGAVNKDPKKWTGPYALGITLLTHTPLVIQSADQFRPPPPPDFEKEMKEIKDFKPNFKSTSLAYYWGNIPFEFWSDLAGRKIFETRLSDNAPAVARIYTIMHIASRDAALATMDAKYAYWGIRPNQYDSSYKPMLQTPPFPGYPSGHALGAGTASAVLEYFFPADAQQFQQLAKDCADSRFYAGIHFKTDNEVGLKMGRDIGKYVVETLMKK
;
A
#
# COMPACT_ATOMS: atom_id res chain seq x y z
N MET A 1 -61.29 -36.65 -26.96
CA MET A 1 -60.27 -35.96 -27.77
C MET A 1 -60.29 -34.50 -27.33
N GLN A 2 -59.21 -33.96 -26.72
CA GLN A 2 -57.97 -33.44 -27.34
C GLN A 2 -58.16 -32.02 -27.92
N THR A 3 -57.25 -31.03 -27.79
CA THR A 3 -56.04 -30.85 -26.94
C THR A 3 -55.70 -29.34 -26.81
N ILE A 4 -54.88 -29.00 -25.81
CA ILE A 4 -54.23 -27.70 -25.50
C ILE A 4 -53.37 -27.11 -26.67
N ILE A 5 -53.34 -25.77 -26.81
CA ILE A 5 -52.22 -24.87 -27.25
C ILE A 5 -52.74 -23.41 -27.05
N PHE A 6 -52.11 -22.40 -26.44
CA PHE A 6 -50.81 -22.13 -25.78
C PHE A 6 -49.68 -21.45 -26.59
N ILE A 7 -49.59 -20.10 -26.43
CA ILE A 7 -48.45 -19.15 -26.56
C ILE A 7 -47.66 -19.04 -27.89
N LEU A 8 -47.69 -17.84 -28.49
CA LEU A 8 -46.49 -17.09 -28.95
C LEU A 8 -46.83 -15.65 -29.38
N ALA A 9 -46.47 -14.64 -28.55
CA ALA A 9 -46.66 -13.22 -28.87
C ALA A 9 -45.74 -12.30 -28.04
N ILE A 10 -44.43 -12.30 -28.32
CA ILE A 10 -43.47 -11.32 -27.76
C ILE A 10 -42.48 -10.91 -28.84
N LEU A 11 -42.51 -9.64 -29.26
CA LEU A 11 -41.38 -8.83 -29.74
C LEU A 11 -41.87 -7.39 -30.02
N LEU A 12 -40.92 -6.44 -30.13
CA LEU A 12 -41.16 -5.03 -30.47
C LEU A 12 -41.95 -4.19 -29.43
N THR A 13 -41.42 -4.11 -28.21
CA THR A 13 -41.40 -2.83 -27.47
C THR A 13 -39.96 -2.32 -27.39
N ALA A 14 -39.77 -1.01 -27.53
CA ALA A 14 -38.42 -0.43 -27.60
C ALA A 14 -37.75 -0.43 -26.22
N ILE A 15 -36.55 -1.02 -26.14
CA ILE A 15 -35.69 -0.87 -24.96
C ILE A 15 -35.14 0.55 -24.96
N ASN A 16 -35.75 1.42 -24.16
CA ASN A 16 -35.14 2.71 -23.81
C ASN A 16 -33.75 2.47 -23.21
N ALA A 17 -32.75 3.22 -23.68
CA ALA A 17 -31.34 3.02 -23.33
C ALA A 17 -30.99 3.53 -21.91
N LEU A 18 -31.65 3.01 -20.89
CA LEU A 18 -31.28 3.17 -19.48
C LEU A 18 -30.09 2.26 -19.15
N GLY A 19 -28.96 2.62 -19.73
CA GLY A 19 -27.66 1.99 -19.53
C GLY A 19 -26.58 3.06 -19.39
N GLN A 20 -26.65 3.86 -18.32
CA GLN A 20 -25.58 4.78 -17.95
C GLN A 20 -24.32 3.97 -17.63
N LYS A 21 -23.52 3.73 -18.66
CA LYS A 21 -22.14 3.31 -18.52
C LYS A 21 -21.31 4.51 -18.11
N ASP A 22 -21.34 4.80 -16.81
CA ASP A 22 -20.29 5.58 -16.15
C ASP A 22 -19.00 4.73 -16.05
N GLN A 23 -18.59 4.13 -17.17
CA GLN A 23 -17.26 3.57 -17.35
C GLN A 23 -16.32 4.76 -17.46
N VAL A 24 -15.57 4.98 -16.38
CA VAL A 24 -14.57 6.03 -16.24
C VAL A 24 -13.68 6.05 -17.50
N SER A 25 -13.81 7.10 -18.30
CA SER A 25 -13.17 7.16 -19.61
C SER A 25 -11.65 7.07 -19.47
N PRO A 26 -10.94 6.29 -20.31
CA PRO A 26 -9.47 6.23 -20.32
C PRO A 26 -8.80 7.60 -20.45
N ALA A 27 -9.51 8.60 -21.01
CA ALA A 27 -9.09 10.00 -21.02
C ALA A 27 -8.69 10.52 -19.62
N SER A 28 -9.47 10.17 -18.59
CA SER A 28 -9.23 10.59 -17.20
C SER A 28 -7.95 10.00 -16.60
N TYR A 29 -7.51 8.82 -17.06
CA TYR A 29 -6.30 8.18 -16.56
C TYR A 29 -5.04 8.94 -17.04
N TYR A 30 -5.10 9.55 -18.23
CA TYR A 30 -3.99 10.33 -18.78
C TYR A 30 -3.69 11.64 -18.05
N GLU A 31 -4.59 12.11 -17.17
CA GLU A 31 -4.29 13.22 -16.25
C GLU A 31 -3.10 12.91 -15.33
N ALA A 32 -2.78 11.63 -15.11
CA ALA A 32 -1.56 11.19 -14.41
C ALA A 32 -0.26 11.68 -15.05
N ALA A 33 -0.26 11.94 -16.37
CA ALA A 33 0.88 12.53 -17.05
C ALA A 33 1.16 13.98 -16.63
N LYS A 34 0.21 14.67 -15.99
CA LYS A 34 0.38 16.02 -15.45
C LYS A 34 0.79 16.04 -13.98
N TRP A 35 0.73 14.90 -13.28
CA TRP A 35 1.07 14.83 -11.86
C TRP A 35 2.58 15.02 -11.64
N ASN A 36 2.95 15.50 -10.45
CA ASN A 36 4.34 15.56 -10.03
C ASN A 36 4.82 14.23 -9.46
N THR A 37 6.11 13.97 -9.64
CA THR A 37 6.84 12.96 -8.87
C THR A 37 7.07 13.50 -7.46
N TRP A 38 6.96 12.64 -6.44
CA TRP A 38 7.10 13.06 -5.03
C TRP A 38 8.52 12.92 -4.50
N MET A 39 9.32 12.01 -5.07
CA MET A 39 10.68 11.71 -4.63
C MET A 39 11.74 11.95 -5.71
N ILE A 40 11.46 11.62 -6.98
CA ILE A 40 12.32 11.96 -8.13
C ILE A 40 12.28 13.48 -8.33
N ALA A 41 13.40 14.15 -8.03
CA ALA A 41 13.52 15.61 -8.09
C ALA A 41 13.65 16.14 -9.53
N ASN A 42 14.39 15.42 -10.38
CA ASN A 42 14.65 15.79 -11.77
C ASN A 42 13.98 14.78 -12.73
N PRO A 43 12.64 14.76 -12.87
CA PRO A 43 11.94 13.77 -13.68
C PRO A 43 12.32 13.77 -15.18
N GLN A 44 12.97 14.83 -15.67
CA GLN A 44 13.47 14.95 -17.05
C GLN A 44 14.84 14.28 -17.29
N GLU A 45 15.55 13.89 -16.23
CA GLU A 45 16.82 13.18 -16.31
C GLU A 45 16.62 11.66 -16.46
N VAL A 46 15.49 11.14 -15.96
CA VAL A 46 15.08 9.74 -16.13
C VAL A 46 14.60 9.52 -17.57
N LYS A 47 15.46 8.94 -18.41
CA LYS A 47 15.23 8.79 -19.85
C LYS A 47 15.19 7.32 -20.27
N ILE A 48 14.27 7.01 -21.18
CA ILE A 48 14.17 5.71 -21.87
C ILE A 48 14.22 5.92 -23.39
N ALA A 49 14.77 4.93 -24.11
CA ALA A 49 14.86 4.96 -25.56
C ALA A 49 13.47 4.87 -26.20
N PRO A 50 13.17 5.66 -27.27
CA PRO A 50 11.85 5.72 -27.89
C PRO A 50 11.35 4.34 -28.34
N PRO A 51 10.02 4.14 -28.47
CA PRO A 51 9.49 2.93 -29.07
C PRO A 51 10.05 2.73 -30.48
N PRO A 52 10.29 1.48 -30.91
CA PRO A 52 10.69 1.17 -32.28
C PRO A 52 9.65 1.62 -33.33
N ASP A 53 10.11 1.77 -34.57
CA ASP A 53 9.27 2.17 -35.69
C ASP A 53 8.22 1.11 -36.11
N ALA A 54 7.44 1.42 -37.14
CA ALA A 54 6.39 0.55 -37.65
C ALA A 54 6.90 -0.71 -38.37
N ALA A 55 8.18 -0.77 -38.79
CA ALA A 55 8.78 -1.96 -39.37
C ALA A 55 9.23 -2.93 -38.27
N GLN A 56 9.96 -2.43 -37.26
CA GLN A 56 10.33 -3.22 -36.09
C GLN A 56 9.11 -3.68 -35.29
N SER A 57 8.07 -2.84 -35.17
CA SER A 57 6.79 -3.22 -34.54
C SER A 57 6.13 -4.43 -35.22
N LYS A 58 6.27 -4.59 -36.54
CA LYS A 58 5.75 -5.77 -37.27
C LYS A 58 6.54 -7.04 -36.97
N ILE A 59 7.85 -6.93 -36.76
CA ILE A 59 8.71 -8.05 -36.32
C ILE A 59 8.29 -8.47 -34.90
N GLU A 60 8.08 -7.53 -34.00
CA GLU A 60 7.61 -7.79 -32.64
C GLU A 60 6.23 -8.49 -32.60
N ILE A 61 5.31 -8.16 -33.52
CA ILE A 61 4.01 -8.87 -33.63
C ILE A 61 4.19 -10.36 -33.93
N VAL A 62 5.23 -10.76 -34.67
CA VAL A 62 5.55 -12.19 -34.87
C VAL A 62 5.99 -12.84 -33.55
N THR A 63 6.82 -12.17 -32.76
CA THR A 63 7.20 -12.65 -31.41
C THR A 63 5.97 -12.84 -30.51
N ILE A 64 5.05 -11.87 -30.51
CA ILE A 64 3.82 -11.92 -29.71
C ILE A 64 2.92 -13.07 -30.17
N ARG A 65 2.69 -13.21 -31.48
CA ARG A 65 1.89 -14.30 -32.05
C ARG A 65 2.47 -15.67 -31.70
N ASN A 66 3.80 -15.81 -31.74
CA ASN A 66 4.49 -17.04 -31.33
C ASN A 66 4.30 -17.32 -29.84
N SER A 67 4.41 -16.32 -28.95
CA SER A 67 4.11 -16.47 -27.52
C SER A 67 2.67 -16.96 -27.26
N ILE A 68 1.69 -16.39 -27.95
CA ILE A 68 0.26 -16.79 -27.84
C ILE A 68 0.06 -18.24 -28.33
N ALA A 69 0.71 -18.62 -29.44
CA ALA A 69 0.59 -19.95 -30.04
C ALA A 69 1.16 -21.09 -29.15
N VAL A 70 1.96 -20.76 -28.13
CA VAL A 70 2.50 -21.72 -27.15
C VAL A 70 2.02 -21.43 -25.72
N LEU A 71 0.81 -20.89 -25.57
CA LEU A 71 0.16 -20.78 -24.26
C LEU A 71 -0.21 -22.15 -23.69
N ASP A 72 0.05 -22.32 -22.40
CA ASP A 72 -0.32 -23.47 -21.59
C ASP A 72 -1.07 -23.00 -20.33
N ASP A 73 -1.68 -23.92 -19.57
CA ASP A 73 -2.43 -23.58 -18.36
C ASP A 73 -1.60 -22.82 -17.31
N LYS A 74 -0.29 -23.06 -17.25
CA LYS A 74 0.62 -22.38 -16.32
C LYS A 74 0.85 -20.94 -16.72
N LYS A 75 1.02 -20.65 -18.02
CA LYS A 75 1.07 -19.28 -18.58
C LYS A 75 -0.27 -18.59 -18.43
N LEU A 76 -1.39 -19.25 -18.74
CA LEU A 76 -2.73 -18.69 -18.54
C LEU A 76 -3.02 -18.37 -17.07
N ALA A 77 -2.56 -19.20 -16.13
CA ALA A 77 -2.62 -18.91 -14.70
C ALA A 77 -1.72 -17.74 -14.29
N ALA A 78 -0.49 -17.65 -14.82
CA ALA A 78 0.41 -16.52 -14.56
C ALA A 78 -0.13 -15.19 -15.13
N ILE A 79 -0.71 -15.23 -16.33
CA ILE A 79 -1.42 -14.11 -16.97
C ILE A 79 -2.56 -13.66 -16.06
N LYS A 80 -3.48 -14.55 -15.70
CA LYS A 80 -4.62 -14.23 -14.78
C LYS A 80 -4.16 -13.78 -13.40
N TYR A 81 -3.01 -14.24 -12.91
CA TYR A 81 -2.45 -13.80 -11.64
C TYR A 81 -2.02 -12.34 -11.70
N TRP A 82 -1.20 -11.97 -12.70
CA TRP A 82 -0.66 -10.61 -12.83
C TRP A 82 -1.65 -9.60 -13.42
N ASP A 83 -2.66 -10.06 -14.16
CA ASP A 83 -3.75 -9.25 -14.73
C ASP A 83 -4.92 -9.01 -13.75
N ALA A 84 -4.86 -9.55 -12.53
CA ALA A 84 -5.98 -9.53 -11.57
C ALA A 84 -6.39 -8.13 -11.05
N GLY A 85 -5.74 -7.07 -11.52
CA GLY A 85 -5.96 -5.67 -11.18
C GLY A 85 -4.74 -4.83 -11.58
N ALA A 86 -4.77 -3.54 -11.24
CA ALA A 86 -3.71 -2.59 -11.56
C ALA A 86 -2.31 -3.09 -11.12
N PRO A 87 -1.25 -2.74 -11.86
CA PRO A 87 0.12 -3.23 -11.64
C PRO A 87 0.60 -3.27 -10.18
N ALA A 88 0.24 -2.27 -9.36
CA ALA A 88 0.69 -2.17 -7.97
C ALA A 88 -0.01 -3.15 -7.00
N TYR A 89 -1.15 -3.72 -7.38
CA TYR A 89 -1.99 -4.57 -6.52
C TYR A 89 -1.23 -5.81 -6.02
N ARG A 90 -0.65 -6.61 -6.93
CA ARG A 90 0.07 -7.83 -6.55
C ARG A 90 1.32 -7.53 -5.72
N TRP A 91 2.03 -6.43 -5.97
CA TRP A 91 3.18 -6.05 -5.16
C TRP A 91 2.81 -5.71 -3.72
N ASN A 92 1.65 -5.09 -3.50
CA ASN A 92 1.10 -4.87 -2.15
C ASN A 92 0.59 -6.15 -1.46
N GLN A 93 0.37 -7.25 -2.20
CA GLN A 93 0.07 -8.59 -1.66
C GLN A 93 1.30 -9.50 -1.52
N ILE A 94 2.43 -9.14 -2.13
CA ILE A 94 3.71 -9.86 -2.09
C ILE A 94 4.61 -9.30 -1.00
N ALA A 95 4.79 -7.97 -0.96
CA ALA A 95 5.74 -7.32 -0.06
C ALA A 95 5.52 -7.61 1.45
N PRO A 96 4.29 -7.65 1.99
CA PRO A 96 4.07 -8.03 3.39
C PRO A 96 4.60 -9.44 3.72
N LYS A 97 4.52 -10.38 2.77
CA LYS A 97 4.97 -11.77 2.94
C LYS A 97 6.49 -11.94 2.89
N LEU A 98 7.23 -10.87 2.59
CA LEU A 98 8.70 -10.81 2.70
C LEU A 98 9.13 -10.21 4.05
N ILE A 99 8.26 -9.44 4.69
CA ILE A 99 8.49 -8.79 5.98
C ILE A 99 8.17 -9.79 7.09
N SER A 100 9.08 -9.95 8.04
CA SER A 100 8.92 -10.88 9.16
C SER A 100 9.64 -10.35 10.40
N TRP A 101 9.10 -10.64 11.58
CA TRP A 101 9.52 -10.06 12.86
C TRP A 101 10.91 -10.52 13.34
N ASP A 102 11.47 -11.59 12.78
CA ASP A 102 12.88 -11.98 12.96
C ASP A 102 13.85 -10.92 12.42
N LYS A 103 13.39 -10.06 11.49
CA LYS A 103 14.18 -9.02 10.82
C LYS A 103 13.70 -7.63 11.21
N VAL A 104 13.60 -7.38 12.52
CA VAL A 104 13.02 -6.16 13.09
C VAL A 104 13.63 -4.86 12.53
N ASP A 105 14.93 -4.83 12.26
CA ASP A 105 15.61 -3.66 11.67
C ASP A 105 15.18 -3.38 10.21
N ILE A 106 14.66 -4.39 9.50
CA ILE A 106 14.04 -4.22 8.17
C ILE A 106 12.56 -3.83 8.32
N VAL A 107 11.84 -4.41 9.29
CA VAL A 107 10.43 -4.05 9.60
C VAL A 107 10.32 -2.55 9.88
N LEU A 108 11.19 -2.01 10.76
CA LEU A 108 11.18 -0.61 11.17
C LEU A 108 11.47 0.37 10.02
N ARG A 109 12.07 -0.05 8.91
CA ARG A 109 12.35 0.83 7.76
C ARG A 109 11.17 1.00 6.80
N PHE A 110 10.06 0.29 7.02
CA PHE A 110 8.85 0.27 6.18
C PHE A 110 9.15 0.03 4.68
N PRO A 111 9.62 -1.17 4.27
CA PRO A 111 9.95 -1.47 2.88
C PRO A 111 8.79 -1.22 1.90
N THR A 112 7.53 -1.36 2.34
CA THR A 112 6.34 -1.07 1.53
C THR A 112 6.15 0.41 1.22
N ALA A 113 6.61 1.33 2.08
CA ALA A 113 6.57 2.77 1.80
C ALA A 113 7.54 3.13 0.68
N TRP A 114 8.80 2.67 0.80
CA TRP A 114 9.82 2.84 -0.24
C TRP A 114 9.42 2.17 -1.56
N MET A 115 8.89 0.94 -1.51
CA MET A 115 8.38 0.23 -2.69
C MET A 115 7.29 1.03 -3.39
N ASN A 116 6.25 1.47 -2.67
CA ASN A 116 5.14 2.19 -3.30
C ASN A 116 5.56 3.57 -3.82
N MET A 117 6.46 4.30 -3.14
CA MET A 117 7.04 5.55 -3.68
C MET A 117 7.72 5.34 -5.04
N ALA A 118 8.49 4.25 -5.20
CA ALA A 118 9.07 3.90 -6.49
C ALA A 118 8.00 3.55 -7.53
N ILE A 119 6.95 2.80 -7.15
CA ILE A 119 5.83 2.47 -8.03
C ILE A 119 5.10 3.75 -8.50
N TYR A 120 4.79 4.69 -7.61
CA TYR A 120 4.08 5.93 -7.94
C TYR A 120 4.90 6.81 -8.88
N ASP A 121 6.15 7.14 -8.54
CA ASP A 121 6.97 8.01 -9.38
C ASP A 121 7.26 7.37 -10.75
N ALA A 122 7.54 6.06 -10.80
CA ALA A 122 7.71 5.35 -12.05
C ALA A 122 6.41 5.30 -12.88
N THR A 123 5.24 5.20 -12.23
CA THR A 123 3.93 5.28 -12.90
C THR A 123 3.71 6.69 -13.48
N VAL A 124 3.96 7.76 -12.73
CA VAL A 124 3.83 9.15 -13.23
C VAL A 124 4.71 9.37 -14.46
N LEU A 125 5.96 8.89 -14.45
CA LEU A 125 6.86 8.95 -15.60
C LEU A 125 6.39 8.08 -16.78
N ALA A 126 5.91 6.87 -16.52
CA ALA A 126 5.39 5.99 -17.58
C ALA A 126 4.18 6.62 -18.29
N TRP A 127 3.31 7.31 -17.55
CA TRP A 127 2.15 7.97 -18.14
C TRP A 127 2.51 9.25 -18.91
N LYS A 128 3.57 9.97 -18.52
CA LYS A 128 4.19 11.03 -19.34
C LYS A 128 4.69 10.47 -20.68
N GLU A 129 5.37 9.34 -20.65
CA GLU A 129 5.87 8.68 -21.87
C GLU A 129 4.75 8.09 -22.75
N LYS A 130 3.66 7.58 -22.15
CA LYS A 130 2.43 7.16 -22.87
C LYS A 130 1.82 8.31 -23.68
N ILE A 131 1.63 9.50 -23.09
CA ILE A 131 1.03 10.65 -23.83
C ILE A 131 1.97 11.25 -24.88
N LYS A 132 3.29 11.08 -24.70
CA LYS A 132 4.33 11.59 -25.59
C LYS A 132 4.45 10.76 -26.87
N TYR A 133 4.51 9.44 -26.76
CA TYR A 133 4.68 8.55 -27.92
C TYR A 133 3.39 7.96 -28.48
N LYS A 134 2.32 7.84 -27.68
CA LYS A 134 0.98 7.41 -28.12
C LYS A 134 0.93 6.07 -28.87
N ARG A 135 1.87 5.15 -28.61
CA ARG A 135 1.96 3.85 -29.30
C ARG A 135 0.67 3.05 -29.08
N SER A 136 -0.01 2.68 -30.17
CA SER A 136 -1.17 1.77 -30.14
C SER A 136 -0.76 0.39 -29.64
N ARG A 137 -1.66 -0.36 -28.98
CA ARG A 137 -1.38 -1.74 -28.53
C ARG A 137 -1.34 -2.75 -29.69
N PRO A 138 -0.67 -3.92 -29.55
CA PRO A 138 -0.44 -4.86 -30.65
C PRO A 138 -1.69 -5.25 -31.45
N GLN A 139 -2.82 -5.50 -30.78
CA GLN A 139 -4.09 -5.89 -31.42
C GLN A 139 -4.77 -4.76 -32.22
N VAL A 140 -4.29 -3.51 -32.11
CA VAL A 140 -4.70 -2.38 -32.96
C VAL A 140 -3.86 -2.35 -34.24
N SER A 141 -2.62 -2.85 -34.19
CA SER A 141 -1.70 -2.96 -35.34
C SER A 141 -1.89 -4.25 -36.14
N ASP A 142 -2.33 -5.33 -35.49
CA ASP A 142 -2.78 -6.58 -36.12
C ASP A 142 -4.12 -7.03 -35.49
N PRO A 143 -5.26 -6.71 -36.11
CA PRO A 143 -6.58 -7.13 -35.63
C PRO A 143 -6.84 -8.64 -35.69
N MET A 144 -5.97 -9.44 -36.31
CA MET A 144 -6.06 -10.90 -36.26
C MET A 144 -5.41 -11.48 -35.00
N LEU A 145 -4.61 -10.68 -34.28
CA LEU A 145 -4.08 -11.05 -32.97
C LEU A 145 -5.23 -11.18 -31.96
N GLN A 146 -5.30 -12.32 -31.27
CA GLN A 146 -6.30 -12.59 -30.22
C GLN A 146 -5.59 -12.63 -28.85
N PRO A 147 -5.59 -11.51 -28.07
CA PRO A 147 -4.99 -11.49 -26.74
C PRO A 147 -5.72 -12.44 -25.76
N ALA A 148 -4.99 -12.99 -24.79
CA ALA A 148 -5.53 -13.92 -23.80
C ALA A 148 -6.39 -13.26 -22.70
N ILE A 149 -6.52 -11.93 -22.75
CA ILE A 149 -7.21 -11.04 -21.79
C ILE A 149 -7.74 -9.81 -22.53
N LEU A 150 -8.56 -8.99 -21.87
CA LEU A 150 -8.97 -7.70 -22.44
C LEU A 150 -7.78 -6.73 -22.43
N ALA A 151 -7.27 -6.37 -23.60
CA ALA A 151 -6.20 -5.39 -23.74
C ALA A 151 -6.65 -4.00 -23.23
N PRO A 152 -5.88 -3.32 -22.36
CA PRO A 152 -6.26 -2.01 -21.84
C PRO A 152 -6.43 -0.97 -22.96
N LEU A 153 -7.43 -0.09 -22.83
CA LEU A 153 -7.70 1.00 -23.79
C LEU A 153 -6.65 2.14 -23.76
N THR A 154 -5.52 1.92 -23.06
CA THR A 154 -4.41 2.86 -22.88
C THR A 154 -3.29 2.59 -23.89
N TYR A 155 -2.50 3.62 -24.23
CA TYR A 155 -1.30 3.47 -25.05
C TYR A 155 -0.33 2.43 -24.48
N SER A 156 0.35 1.69 -25.35
CA SER A 156 1.18 0.55 -24.97
C SER A 156 2.47 0.99 -24.28
N TYR A 157 3.23 1.87 -24.91
CA TYR A 157 4.59 2.25 -24.49
C TYR A 157 4.61 3.26 -23.33
N PRO A 158 5.45 3.10 -22.30
CA PRO A 158 6.08 1.85 -21.87
C PRO A 158 5.07 0.98 -21.10
N CYS A 159 5.37 -0.30 -20.93
CA CYS A 159 4.49 -1.25 -20.26
C CYS A 159 4.32 -0.92 -18.76
N GLU A 160 3.14 -0.47 -18.34
CA GLU A 160 2.90 -0.05 -16.95
C GLU A 160 3.11 -1.19 -15.91
N HIS A 161 2.90 -2.44 -16.33
CA HIS A 161 3.17 -3.61 -15.52
C HIS A 161 4.68 -3.87 -15.33
N SER A 162 5.48 -3.73 -16.39
CA SER A 162 6.94 -3.91 -16.32
C SER A 162 7.61 -2.78 -15.52
N VAL A 163 7.17 -1.54 -15.74
CA VAL A 163 7.59 -0.36 -14.93
C VAL A 163 7.37 -0.62 -13.45
N THR A 164 6.14 -0.99 -13.08
CA THR A 164 5.77 -1.25 -11.69
C THR A 164 6.53 -2.45 -11.11
N ALA A 165 6.71 -3.51 -11.88
CA ALA A 165 7.42 -4.71 -11.45
C ALA A 165 8.91 -4.45 -11.21
N ALA A 166 9.60 -3.76 -12.12
CA ALA A 166 11.01 -3.40 -11.96
C ALA A 166 11.22 -2.38 -10.83
N ALA A 167 10.31 -1.41 -10.66
CA ALA A 167 10.34 -0.45 -9.56
C ALA A 167 10.18 -1.14 -8.20
N ALA A 168 9.16 -1.98 -8.06
CA ALA A 168 8.88 -2.70 -6.82
C ALA A 168 9.99 -3.71 -6.46
N ALA A 169 10.40 -4.54 -7.42
CA ALA A 169 11.35 -5.61 -7.17
C ALA A 169 12.76 -5.13 -6.85
N ASN A 170 13.25 -4.07 -7.49
CA ASN A 170 14.58 -3.54 -7.18
C ASN A 170 14.62 -2.91 -5.78
N VAL A 171 13.57 -2.18 -5.36
CA VAL A 171 13.50 -1.65 -3.98
C VAL A 171 13.37 -2.79 -2.96
N LEU A 172 12.51 -3.78 -3.20
CA LEU A 172 12.41 -4.94 -2.30
C LEU A 172 13.72 -5.75 -2.24
N ALA A 173 14.44 -5.91 -3.36
CA ALA A 173 15.74 -6.58 -3.40
C ALA A 173 16.83 -5.86 -2.60
N TYR A 174 16.73 -4.54 -2.43
CA TYR A 174 17.61 -3.78 -1.52
C TYR A 174 17.33 -4.07 -0.04
N PHE A 175 16.06 -4.22 0.35
CA PHE A 175 15.69 -4.61 1.72
C PHE A 175 15.88 -6.10 2.01
N PHE A 176 15.77 -6.96 1.00
CA PHE A 176 15.81 -8.42 1.13
C PHE A 176 16.88 -9.07 0.22
N PRO A 177 18.17 -8.71 0.36
CA PRO A 177 19.23 -9.11 -0.58
C PRO A 177 19.42 -10.63 -0.67
N ALA A 178 19.20 -11.38 0.43
CA ALA A 178 19.30 -12.84 0.48
C ALA A 178 18.26 -13.58 -0.38
N ILE A 179 17.21 -12.90 -0.87
CA ILE A 179 16.19 -13.45 -1.78
C ILE A 179 15.98 -12.57 -3.03
N LYS A 180 16.96 -11.70 -3.33
CA LYS A 180 16.95 -10.76 -4.47
C LYS A 180 16.54 -11.42 -5.78
N ASP A 181 17.15 -12.57 -6.12
CA ASP A 181 16.93 -13.20 -7.42
C ASP A 181 15.52 -13.80 -7.53
N SER A 182 14.95 -14.28 -6.43
CA SER A 182 13.54 -14.73 -6.36
C SER A 182 12.57 -13.55 -6.58
N ILE A 183 12.86 -12.39 -5.98
CA ILE A 183 12.06 -11.17 -6.13
C ILE A 183 12.15 -10.64 -7.59
N LEU A 184 13.34 -10.61 -8.17
CA LEU A 184 13.56 -10.22 -9.56
C LEU A 184 12.96 -11.23 -10.56
N HIS A 185 12.94 -12.52 -10.23
CA HIS A 185 12.26 -13.55 -11.03
C HIS A 185 10.74 -13.32 -11.06
N LEU A 186 10.12 -12.96 -9.93
CA LEU A 186 8.70 -12.56 -9.89
C LEU A 186 8.42 -11.34 -10.77
N ALA A 187 9.29 -10.32 -10.77
CA ALA A 187 9.13 -9.17 -11.66
C ALA A 187 9.32 -9.50 -13.15
N LYS A 188 10.23 -10.41 -13.48
CA LYS A 188 10.39 -10.91 -14.86
C LYS A 188 9.16 -11.70 -15.30
N ALA A 189 8.56 -12.52 -14.42
CA ALA A 189 7.31 -13.21 -14.70
C ALA A 189 6.13 -12.22 -14.89
N ALA A 190 6.02 -11.18 -14.05
CA ALA A 190 5.04 -10.11 -14.21
C ALA A 190 5.15 -9.41 -15.56
N SER A 191 6.40 -9.09 -15.96
CA SER A 191 6.73 -8.43 -17.22
C SER A 191 6.42 -9.31 -18.44
N GLN A 192 6.88 -10.57 -18.44
CA GLN A 192 6.67 -11.53 -19.52
C GLN A 192 5.18 -11.85 -19.75
N SER A 193 4.38 -11.89 -18.67
CA SER A 193 2.93 -12.14 -18.73
C SER A 193 2.13 -11.16 -19.59
N ARG A 194 2.75 -10.07 -20.07
CA ARG A 194 2.11 -9.05 -20.93
C ARG A 194 2.40 -9.27 -22.42
N ILE A 195 3.56 -9.88 -22.72
CA ILE A 195 3.92 -10.38 -24.06
C ILE A 195 3.12 -11.67 -24.31
N ASP A 196 3.16 -12.61 -23.36
CA ASP A 196 2.42 -13.88 -23.44
C ASP A 196 0.91 -13.69 -23.54
N ALA A 197 0.37 -12.63 -22.91
CA ALA A 197 -1.04 -12.28 -23.01
C ALA A 197 -1.44 -11.55 -24.30
N GLY A 198 -0.50 -11.15 -25.16
CA GLY A 198 -0.80 -10.47 -26.42
C GLY A 198 -1.02 -8.95 -26.34
N VAL A 199 -0.88 -8.33 -25.16
CA VAL A 199 -1.31 -6.93 -24.90
C VAL A 199 -0.19 -5.89 -24.98
N GLN A 200 1.05 -6.32 -25.26
CA GLN A 200 2.25 -5.50 -25.10
C GLN A 200 3.38 -5.92 -26.06
N PHE A 201 4.11 -4.94 -26.60
CA PHE A 201 5.33 -5.21 -27.36
C PHE A 201 6.53 -5.52 -26.43
N PRO A 202 7.44 -6.44 -26.79
CA PRO A 202 8.67 -6.71 -26.04
C PRO A 202 9.49 -5.45 -25.73
N SER A 203 9.63 -4.52 -26.67
CA SER A 203 10.32 -3.24 -26.47
C SER A 203 9.62 -2.32 -25.46
N ASP A 204 8.29 -2.33 -25.36
CA ASP A 204 7.57 -1.59 -24.32
C ASP A 204 7.85 -2.19 -22.92
N VAL A 205 8.05 -3.51 -22.86
CA VAL A 205 8.39 -4.23 -21.62
C VAL A 205 9.83 -3.93 -21.20
N GLU A 206 10.77 -3.94 -22.15
CA GLU A 206 12.18 -3.59 -21.91
C GLU A 206 12.34 -2.12 -21.49
N ALA A 207 11.71 -1.19 -22.21
CA ALA A 207 11.69 0.22 -21.85
C ALA A 207 10.99 0.45 -20.49
N GLY A 208 9.94 -0.32 -20.20
CA GLY A 208 9.28 -0.31 -18.91
C GLY A 208 10.21 -0.76 -17.77
N TRP A 209 10.96 -1.86 -17.96
CA TRP A 209 11.92 -2.35 -16.97
C TRP A 209 12.98 -1.28 -16.67
N LYS A 210 13.58 -0.71 -17.71
CA LYS A 210 14.62 0.34 -17.58
C LYS A 210 14.12 1.57 -16.82
N LEU A 211 12.88 2.00 -17.06
CA LEU A 211 12.27 3.10 -16.32
C LEU A 211 12.08 2.76 -14.83
N GLY A 212 11.52 1.59 -14.53
CA GLY A 212 11.30 1.16 -13.14
C GLY A 212 12.59 0.95 -12.36
N GLU A 213 13.62 0.42 -13.01
CA GLU A 213 14.95 0.18 -12.44
C GLU A 213 15.69 1.49 -12.09
N GLU A 214 15.66 2.49 -12.97
CA GLU A 214 16.26 3.81 -12.70
C GLU A 214 15.51 4.58 -11.59
N VAL A 215 14.17 4.54 -11.57
CA VAL A 215 13.41 5.11 -10.45
C VAL A 215 13.74 4.38 -9.15
N ALA A 216 13.74 3.05 -9.13
CA ALA A 216 14.11 2.28 -7.96
C ALA A 216 15.51 2.64 -7.44
N ARG A 217 16.50 2.81 -8.34
CA ARG A 217 17.85 3.25 -7.97
C ARG A 217 17.83 4.57 -7.20
N GLN A 218 17.15 5.60 -7.72
CA GLN A 218 17.06 6.90 -7.03
C GLN A 218 16.29 6.84 -5.70
N ILE A 219 15.28 5.99 -5.60
CA ILE A 219 14.54 5.74 -4.34
C ILE A 219 15.41 4.99 -3.33
N ILE A 220 16.24 4.04 -3.77
CA ILE A 220 17.20 3.31 -2.93
C ILE A 220 18.29 4.25 -2.40
N GLU A 221 18.80 5.20 -3.19
CA GLU A 221 19.74 6.22 -2.67
C GLU A 221 19.12 7.09 -1.58
N LYS A 222 17.81 7.37 -1.63
CA LYS A 222 17.09 8.06 -0.54
C LYS A 222 16.90 7.12 0.67
N ALA A 223 16.53 5.86 0.44
CA ALA A 223 16.36 4.86 1.51
C ALA A 223 17.66 4.56 2.26
N LYS A 224 18.83 4.59 1.60
CA LYS A 224 20.15 4.45 2.25
C LYS A 224 20.46 5.60 3.21
N ASN A 225 19.93 6.79 2.94
CA ASN A 225 20.22 8.03 3.66
C ASN A 225 19.04 8.47 4.55
N ASP A 226 18.07 7.59 4.83
CA ASP A 226 16.87 7.90 5.62
C ASP A 226 17.10 7.90 7.14
N GLY A 227 18.37 7.90 7.58
CA GLY A 227 18.75 7.89 9.00
C GLY A 227 18.75 6.51 9.67
N SER A 228 18.23 5.46 9.04
CA SER A 228 18.10 4.13 9.69
C SER A 228 19.41 3.45 10.10
N ALA A 229 20.55 3.91 9.58
CA ALA A 229 21.87 3.40 9.94
C ALA A 229 22.36 3.92 11.32
N ASN A 230 21.73 4.99 11.83
CA ASN A 230 22.07 5.59 13.12
C ASN A 230 21.58 4.71 14.28
N LYS A 231 22.49 4.38 15.19
CA LYS A 231 22.20 3.61 16.40
C LYS A 231 21.72 4.51 17.54
N TRP A 232 21.00 3.93 18.49
CA TRP A 232 20.70 4.58 19.77
C TRP A 232 21.64 4.04 20.86
N GLU A 233 22.38 4.94 21.50
CA GLU A 233 23.38 4.62 22.53
C GLU A 233 22.94 5.05 23.95
N GLY A 234 21.66 5.41 24.10
CA GLY A 234 21.08 5.80 25.39
C GLY A 234 20.80 4.63 26.34
N ALA A 235 20.34 4.96 27.54
CA ALA A 235 19.89 3.98 28.54
C ALA A 235 18.36 3.93 28.62
N VAL A 236 17.82 2.74 28.90
CA VAL A 236 16.39 2.58 29.22
C VAL A 236 16.08 3.28 30.55
N ASN A 237 14.91 3.89 30.65
CA ASN A 237 14.49 4.63 31.83
C ASN A 237 14.41 3.73 33.08
N LYS A 238 14.79 4.29 34.24
CA LYS A 238 14.86 3.61 35.54
C LYS A 238 13.89 4.18 36.59
N ASP A 239 13.15 5.22 36.24
CA ASP A 239 12.07 5.77 37.08
C ASP A 239 10.92 4.75 37.19
N PRO A 240 10.56 4.25 38.39
CA PRO A 240 9.50 3.26 38.56
C PRO A 240 8.09 3.80 38.24
N LYS A 241 7.93 5.13 38.09
CA LYS A 241 6.69 5.74 37.60
C LYS A 241 6.60 5.80 36.07
N LYS A 242 7.60 5.30 35.36
CA LYS A 242 7.70 5.29 33.90
C LYS A 242 7.89 3.87 33.37
N TRP A 243 7.73 3.70 32.07
CA TRP A 243 8.00 2.43 31.41
C TRP A 243 9.49 2.11 31.47
N THR A 244 9.79 0.90 31.93
CA THR A 244 11.12 0.30 31.92
C THR A 244 11.07 -1.10 31.29
N GLY A 245 12.22 -1.63 30.88
CA GLY A 245 12.30 -2.91 30.17
C GLY A 245 13.75 -3.30 29.83
N PRO A 246 13.96 -4.51 29.28
CA PRO A 246 15.30 -5.00 28.95
C PRO A 246 15.95 -4.28 27.75
N TYR A 247 15.15 -3.76 26.81
CA TYR A 247 15.57 -3.00 25.64
C TYR A 247 14.42 -2.14 25.13
N ALA A 248 14.71 -1.02 24.45
CA ALA A 248 13.71 -0.10 23.92
C ALA A 248 13.35 -0.42 22.46
N LEU A 249 12.34 -1.26 22.22
CA LEU A 249 11.97 -1.69 20.86
C LEU A 249 11.43 -0.55 20.00
N GLY A 250 12.10 -0.25 18.90
CA GLY A 250 11.69 0.76 17.92
C GLY A 250 12.20 2.18 18.21
N ILE A 251 13.04 2.36 19.25
CA ILE A 251 13.63 3.67 19.57
C ILE A 251 14.52 4.24 18.46
N THR A 252 15.04 3.38 17.57
CA THR A 252 15.77 3.80 16.36
C THR A 252 14.88 4.55 15.37
N LEU A 253 13.54 4.47 15.43
CA LEU A 253 12.68 5.31 14.58
C LEU A 253 12.87 6.82 14.85
N LEU A 254 13.36 7.22 16.03
CA LEU A 254 13.69 8.62 16.31
C LEU A 254 14.88 9.14 15.49
N THR A 255 15.71 8.25 14.93
CA THR A 255 16.83 8.64 14.05
C THR A 255 16.45 8.66 12.56
N HIS A 256 15.25 8.20 12.21
CA HIS A 256 14.81 8.12 10.81
C HIS A 256 14.25 9.47 10.34
N THR A 257 14.62 9.88 9.12
CA THR A 257 14.06 11.06 8.47
C THR A 257 12.62 10.79 8.05
N PRO A 258 11.66 11.67 8.37
CA PRO A 258 10.31 11.66 7.81
C PRO A 258 10.25 11.74 6.28
N LEU A 259 9.11 11.38 5.70
CA LEU A 259 8.84 11.54 4.26
C LEU A 259 7.99 12.78 3.94
N VAL A 260 7.05 13.14 4.83
CA VAL A 260 6.05 14.20 4.63
C VAL A 260 5.82 15.03 5.88
N ILE A 261 5.81 14.44 7.08
CA ILE A 261 5.81 15.22 8.34
C ILE A 261 7.16 15.95 8.50
N GLN A 262 7.15 17.14 9.11
CA GLN A 262 8.31 18.04 9.15
C GLN A 262 9.39 17.56 10.15
N SER A 263 8.94 16.95 11.23
CA SER A 263 9.73 16.28 12.25
C SER A 263 8.90 15.13 12.82
N ALA A 264 9.54 14.16 13.49
CA ALA A 264 8.80 13.10 14.17
C ALA A 264 7.86 13.66 15.26
N ASP A 265 8.18 14.83 15.82
CA ASP A 265 7.42 15.45 16.90
C ASP A 265 6.41 16.52 16.49
N GLN A 266 6.23 16.78 15.19
CA GLN A 266 5.23 17.73 14.66
C GLN A 266 3.82 17.49 15.23
N PHE A 267 3.50 16.24 15.57
CA PHE A 267 2.20 15.82 16.12
C PHE A 267 2.28 15.28 17.55
N ARG A 268 3.40 15.50 18.27
CA ARG A 268 3.59 15.00 19.65
C ARG A 268 2.45 15.55 20.54
N PRO A 269 1.69 14.69 21.24
CA PRO A 269 0.62 15.12 22.12
C PRO A 269 1.20 15.74 23.42
N PRO A 270 0.37 16.37 24.28
CA PRO A 270 0.78 16.71 25.64
C PRO A 270 1.27 15.47 26.43
N PRO A 271 1.92 15.67 27.61
CA PRO A 271 2.26 14.56 28.50
C PRO A 271 1.02 13.75 28.94
N PRO A 272 1.17 12.44 29.25
CA PRO A 272 0.09 11.63 29.79
C PRO A 272 -0.43 12.17 31.14
N PRO A 273 -1.71 11.94 31.48
CA PRO A 273 -2.25 12.23 32.80
C PRO A 273 -1.73 11.24 33.86
N ASP A 274 -2.11 11.44 35.12
CA ASP A 274 -2.06 10.35 36.10
C ASP A 274 -3.14 9.31 35.76
N PHE A 275 -2.75 8.04 35.74
CA PHE A 275 -3.60 6.93 35.32
C PHE A 275 -4.38 6.27 36.46
N GLU A 276 -4.34 6.75 37.71
CA GLU A 276 -5.05 6.15 38.86
C GLU A 276 -6.50 5.74 38.55
N LYS A 277 -7.27 6.66 37.95
CA LYS A 277 -8.68 6.45 37.58
C LYS A 277 -8.85 5.37 36.50
N GLU A 278 -7.98 5.35 35.50
CA GLU A 278 -8.02 4.38 34.41
C GLU A 278 -7.46 3.01 34.83
N MET A 279 -6.55 2.98 35.81
CA MET A 279 -6.05 1.75 36.44
C MET A 279 -7.12 1.11 37.33
N LYS A 280 -7.99 1.91 37.97
CA LYS A 280 -9.21 1.38 38.57
C LYS A 280 -10.14 0.83 37.48
N GLU A 281 -10.41 1.59 36.43
CA GLU A 281 -11.35 1.18 35.38
C GLU A 281 -10.92 -0.11 34.66
N ILE A 282 -9.62 -0.30 34.38
CA ILE A 282 -9.10 -1.51 33.70
C ILE A 282 -9.10 -2.76 34.60
N LYS A 283 -9.23 -2.60 35.93
CA LYS A 283 -9.49 -3.68 36.91
C LYS A 283 -10.99 -3.97 37.07
N ASP A 284 -11.81 -2.91 37.10
CA ASP A 284 -13.25 -3.02 37.24
C ASP A 284 -13.91 -3.58 35.97
N PHE A 285 -13.31 -3.33 34.79
CA PHE A 285 -13.73 -3.90 33.51
C PHE A 285 -13.88 -5.43 33.55
N LYS A 286 -15.03 -5.93 33.07
CA LYS A 286 -15.33 -7.36 32.94
C LYS A 286 -15.47 -7.71 31.46
N PRO A 287 -14.49 -8.42 30.87
CA PRO A 287 -14.55 -8.79 29.45
C PRO A 287 -15.77 -9.65 29.13
N ASN A 288 -16.46 -9.30 28.04
CA ASN A 288 -17.48 -10.13 27.40
C ASN A 288 -16.95 -10.69 26.07
N PHE A 289 -17.76 -11.50 25.38
CA PHE A 289 -17.40 -12.09 24.09
C PHE A 289 -16.88 -11.05 23.07
N LYS A 290 -17.61 -9.95 22.82
CA LYS A 290 -17.19 -8.91 21.85
C LYS A 290 -15.83 -8.32 22.22
N SER A 291 -15.63 -7.92 23.48
CA SER A 291 -14.35 -7.32 23.89
C SER A 291 -13.18 -8.27 23.79
N THR A 292 -13.38 -9.55 24.16
CA THR A 292 -12.34 -10.59 24.08
C THR A 292 -12.02 -10.95 22.63
N SER A 293 -13.04 -11.09 21.77
CA SER A 293 -12.84 -11.29 20.33
C SER A 293 -12.10 -10.13 19.68
N LEU A 294 -12.44 -8.88 20.02
CA LEU A 294 -11.73 -7.70 19.50
C LEU A 294 -10.28 -7.63 20.00
N ALA A 295 -10.03 -7.93 21.29
CA ALA A 295 -8.69 -8.00 21.85
C ALA A 295 -7.82 -9.01 21.10
N TYR A 296 -8.29 -10.25 20.91
CA TYR A 296 -7.52 -11.26 20.16
C TYR A 296 -7.42 -10.99 18.66
N TYR A 297 -8.47 -10.44 18.02
CA TYR A 297 -8.46 -10.11 16.60
C TYR A 297 -7.39 -9.03 16.31
N TRP A 298 -7.53 -7.84 16.89
CA TRP A 298 -6.56 -6.76 16.72
C TRP A 298 -5.22 -7.02 17.43
N GLY A 299 -5.15 -8.00 18.33
CA GLY A 299 -3.93 -8.50 18.95
C GLY A 299 -3.05 -9.32 17.99
N ASN A 300 -3.65 -10.01 17.02
CA ASN A 300 -2.97 -10.91 16.08
C ASN A 300 -3.11 -10.47 14.61
N ILE A 301 -3.74 -9.33 14.32
CA ILE A 301 -3.98 -8.90 12.94
C ILE A 301 -2.66 -8.52 12.24
N PRO A 302 -2.42 -8.96 10.99
CA PRO A 302 -1.27 -8.52 10.22
C PRO A 302 -1.32 -7.02 9.89
N PHE A 303 -0.14 -6.38 9.79
CA PHE A 303 -0.02 -4.95 9.50
C PHE A 303 -0.68 -4.56 8.16
N GLU A 304 -0.65 -5.47 7.19
CA GLU A 304 -1.21 -5.27 5.86
C GLU A 304 -2.74 -5.16 5.82
N PHE A 305 -3.47 -5.40 6.92
CA PHE A 305 -4.94 -5.31 6.95
C PHE A 305 -5.50 -4.03 6.30
N TRP A 306 -4.88 -2.87 6.57
CA TRP A 306 -5.30 -1.57 6.01
C TRP A 306 -4.95 -1.44 4.52
N SER A 307 -3.88 -2.09 4.06
CA SER A 307 -3.47 -2.18 2.65
C SER A 307 -4.39 -3.15 1.88
N ASP A 308 -4.77 -4.28 2.48
CA ASP A 308 -5.76 -5.21 1.92
C ASP A 308 -7.17 -4.60 1.92
N LEU A 309 -7.52 -3.78 2.91
CA LEU A 309 -8.77 -3.02 2.91
C LEU A 309 -8.79 -1.97 1.79
N ALA A 310 -7.70 -1.21 1.60
CA ALA A 310 -7.55 -0.34 0.44
C ALA A 310 -7.69 -1.11 -0.88
N GLY A 311 -7.07 -2.30 -0.96
CA GLY A 311 -7.19 -3.23 -2.09
C GLY A 311 -8.64 -3.63 -2.38
N ARG A 312 -9.39 -4.07 -1.37
CA ARG A 312 -10.83 -4.39 -1.52
C ARG A 312 -11.63 -3.19 -2.02
N LYS A 313 -11.47 -2.02 -1.41
CA LYS A 313 -12.17 -0.79 -1.82
C LYS A 313 -11.85 -0.37 -3.26
N ILE A 314 -10.61 -0.59 -3.75
CA ILE A 314 -10.22 -0.36 -5.15
C ILE A 314 -11.04 -1.20 -6.13
N PHE A 315 -11.31 -2.48 -5.84
CA PHE A 315 -12.17 -3.32 -6.69
C PHE A 315 -13.64 -2.94 -6.58
N GLU A 316 -14.14 -2.72 -5.37
CA GLU A 316 -15.52 -2.33 -5.10
C GLU A 316 -15.90 -1.01 -5.80
N THR A 317 -14.97 -0.05 -5.87
CA THR A 317 -15.15 1.25 -6.56
C THR A 317 -14.71 1.27 -8.02
N ARG A 318 -14.39 0.10 -8.62
CA ARG A 318 -13.95 -0.03 -10.03
C ARG A 318 -12.69 0.77 -10.40
N LEU A 319 -11.87 1.13 -9.42
CA LEU A 319 -10.55 1.72 -9.63
C LEU A 319 -9.50 0.67 -10.00
N SER A 320 -9.83 -0.62 -9.99
CA SER A 320 -8.94 -1.76 -10.30
C SER A 320 -8.13 -1.58 -11.58
N ASP A 321 -8.66 -0.88 -12.58
CA ASP A 321 -8.04 -0.79 -13.92
C ASP A 321 -7.28 0.55 -14.10
N ASN A 322 -7.38 1.46 -13.12
CA ASN A 322 -6.76 2.78 -13.11
C ASN A 322 -5.40 2.73 -12.40
N ALA A 323 -4.36 2.32 -13.14
CA ALA A 323 -3.02 2.13 -12.59
C ALA A 323 -2.46 3.36 -11.81
N PRO A 324 -2.59 4.61 -12.27
CA PRO A 324 -2.18 5.78 -11.51
C PRO A 324 -2.94 5.97 -10.19
N ALA A 325 -4.27 5.82 -10.17
CA ALA A 325 -5.06 5.97 -8.96
C ALA A 325 -4.68 4.91 -7.91
N VAL A 326 -4.51 3.66 -8.33
CA VAL A 326 -4.11 2.57 -7.43
C VAL A 326 -2.70 2.78 -6.88
N ALA A 327 -1.75 3.21 -7.71
CA ALA A 327 -0.40 3.55 -7.25
C ALA A 327 -0.42 4.70 -6.22
N ARG A 328 -1.22 5.75 -6.47
CA ARG A 328 -1.41 6.88 -5.53
C ARG A 328 -1.97 6.43 -4.19
N ILE A 329 -3.05 5.64 -4.18
CA ILE A 329 -3.74 5.18 -2.97
C ILE A 329 -2.80 4.38 -2.07
N TYR A 330 -2.11 3.37 -2.62
CA TYR A 330 -1.15 2.58 -1.85
C TYR A 330 0.03 3.41 -1.34
N THR A 331 0.54 4.35 -2.15
CA THR A 331 1.69 5.18 -1.76
C THR A 331 1.35 6.11 -0.61
N ILE A 332 0.21 6.81 -0.64
CA ILE A 332 -0.21 7.67 0.47
C ILE A 332 -0.47 6.84 1.74
N MET A 333 -1.11 5.66 1.62
CA MET A 333 -1.33 4.75 2.75
C MET A 333 -0.01 4.32 3.42
N HIS A 334 0.97 3.85 2.65
CA HIS A 334 2.24 3.36 3.22
C HIS A 334 3.19 4.49 3.66
N ILE A 335 3.19 5.65 3.00
CA ILE A 335 3.90 6.85 3.49
C ILE A 335 3.33 7.29 4.84
N ALA A 336 2.00 7.47 4.93
CA ALA A 336 1.34 7.91 6.15
C ALA A 336 1.61 6.91 7.29
N SER A 337 1.59 5.61 7.00
CA SER A 337 1.90 4.55 7.97
C SER A 337 3.33 4.61 8.51
N ARG A 338 4.34 4.91 7.67
CA ARG A 338 5.73 5.09 8.11
C ARG A 338 5.86 6.32 9.01
N ASP A 339 5.43 7.49 8.54
CA ASP A 339 5.57 8.74 9.29
C ASP A 339 4.77 8.73 10.60
N ALA A 340 3.61 8.08 10.61
CA ALA A 340 2.84 7.80 11.83
C ALA A 340 3.61 6.92 12.84
N ALA A 341 4.41 5.95 12.38
CA ALA A 341 5.23 5.13 13.25
C ALA A 341 6.43 5.89 13.84
N LEU A 342 7.06 6.79 13.07
CA LEU A 342 8.07 7.73 13.57
C LEU A 342 7.49 8.58 14.69
N ALA A 343 6.34 9.23 14.45
CA ALA A 343 5.68 10.08 15.45
C ALA A 343 5.14 9.29 16.65
N THR A 344 4.73 8.03 16.46
CA THR A 344 4.36 7.11 17.55
C THR A 344 5.55 6.89 18.49
N MET A 345 6.73 6.60 17.95
CA MET A 345 7.90 6.29 18.77
C MET A 345 8.49 7.54 19.42
N ASP A 346 8.48 8.69 18.74
CA ASP A 346 8.84 9.97 19.35
C ASP A 346 8.02 10.22 20.62
N ALA A 347 6.69 10.22 20.53
CA ALA A 347 5.83 10.48 21.68
C ALA A 347 6.04 9.43 22.81
N LYS A 348 6.27 8.16 22.46
CA LYS A 348 6.60 7.10 23.41
C LYS A 348 7.90 7.34 24.17
N TYR A 349 8.96 7.75 23.48
CA TYR A 349 10.30 7.91 24.07
C TYR A 349 10.60 9.34 24.54
N ALA A 350 9.73 10.31 24.25
CA ALA A 350 9.64 11.58 24.97
C ALA A 350 9.08 11.36 26.39
N TYR A 351 7.96 10.64 26.52
CA TYR A 351 7.25 10.52 27.81
C TYR A 351 7.61 9.29 28.64
N TRP A 352 8.06 8.19 28.01
CA TRP A 352 8.24 6.88 28.65
C TRP A 352 6.98 6.44 29.41
N GLY A 353 5.79 6.67 28.85
CA GLY A 353 4.51 6.43 29.52
C GLY A 353 4.38 4.98 30.01
N ILE A 354 4.07 4.82 31.30
CA ILE A 354 3.99 3.52 31.99
C ILE A 354 2.88 2.60 31.43
N ARG A 355 3.01 1.29 31.65
CA ARG A 355 2.02 0.26 31.25
C ARG A 355 1.12 -0.14 32.42
N PRO A 356 -0.12 -0.60 32.21
CA PRO A 356 -1.01 -1.04 33.31
C PRO A 356 -0.38 -2.09 34.24
N ASN A 357 0.33 -3.08 33.68
CA ASN A 357 1.02 -4.13 34.45
C ASN A 357 2.36 -3.70 35.10
N GLN A 358 2.74 -2.43 34.95
CA GLN A 358 3.88 -1.80 35.63
C GLN A 358 3.41 -0.74 36.64
N TYR A 359 2.33 -0.03 36.32
CA TYR A 359 1.61 0.84 37.26
C TYR A 359 1.06 0.02 38.44
N ASP A 360 0.53 -1.18 38.16
CA ASP A 360 0.22 -2.17 39.18
C ASP A 360 0.74 -3.56 38.78
N SER A 361 1.71 -4.09 39.53
CA SER A 361 2.33 -5.38 39.27
C SER A 361 1.43 -6.59 39.58
N SER A 362 0.35 -6.41 40.34
CA SER A 362 -0.67 -7.44 40.57
C SER A 362 -1.56 -7.63 39.35
N TYR A 363 -1.78 -6.57 38.54
CA TYR A 363 -2.61 -6.63 37.35
C TYR A 363 -1.99 -7.50 36.25
N LYS A 364 -2.79 -8.41 35.69
CA LYS A 364 -2.39 -9.31 34.61
C LYS A 364 -3.22 -9.00 33.35
N PRO A 365 -2.60 -8.50 32.26
CA PRO A 365 -3.30 -8.23 31.01
C PRO A 365 -3.69 -9.52 30.29
N MET A 366 -4.67 -9.44 29.39
CA MET A 366 -5.11 -10.56 28.54
C MET A 366 -4.07 -10.90 27.46
N LEU A 367 -3.36 -9.89 26.94
CA LEU A 367 -2.27 -10.07 25.98
C LEU A 367 -0.92 -9.69 26.61
N GLN A 368 0.16 -10.26 26.08
CA GLN A 368 1.52 -9.89 26.48
C GLN A 368 1.78 -8.40 26.22
N THR A 369 2.22 -7.67 27.25
CA THR A 369 2.63 -6.26 27.11
C THR A 369 3.84 -6.13 26.19
N PRO A 370 3.78 -5.36 25.08
CA PRO A 370 4.92 -5.17 24.18
C PRO A 370 6.09 -4.41 24.84
N PRO A 371 7.35 -4.67 24.41
CA PRO A 371 8.56 -4.11 25.02
C PRO A 371 8.86 -2.66 24.57
N PHE A 372 7.86 -1.78 24.69
CA PHE A 372 7.96 -0.34 24.46
C PHE A 372 6.91 0.42 25.30
N PRO A 373 7.08 1.74 25.54
CA PRO A 373 6.17 2.54 26.36
C PRO A 373 4.69 2.46 25.97
N GLY A 374 3.80 2.72 26.95
CA GLY A 374 2.35 2.77 26.79
C GLY A 374 1.90 3.96 25.95
N TYR A 375 1.97 5.16 26.52
CA TYR A 375 1.45 6.38 25.91
C TYR A 375 2.26 6.86 24.68
N PRO A 376 1.63 7.26 23.56
CA PRO A 376 0.25 6.96 23.13
C PRO A 376 0.17 5.57 22.45
N SER A 377 -1.03 5.02 22.28
CA SER A 377 -1.25 3.69 21.70
C SER A 377 -0.95 3.65 20.19
N GLY A 378 0.10 2.93 19.82
CA GLY A 378 0.55 2.83 18.41
C GLY A 378 -0.42 2.09 17.49
N HIS A 379 -1.23 1.17 18.03
CA HIS A 379 -2.30 0.52 17.24
C HIS A 379 -3.42 1.51 16.94
N ALA A 380 -3.87 2.27 17.95
CA ALA A 380 -4.88 3.31 17.76
C ALA A 380 -4.41 4.39 16.77
N LEU A 381 -3.13 4.78 16.85
CA LEU A 381 -2.51 5.77 15.97
C LEU A 381 -2.37 5.26 14.53
N GLY A 382 -1.85 4.06 14.31
CA GLY A 382 -1.81 3.44 12.97
C GLY A 382 -3.21 3.29 12.36
N ALA A 383 -4.20 2.85 13.15
CA ALA A 383 -5.58 2.71 12.71
C ALA A 383 -6.25 4.05 12.39
N GLY A 384 -6.04 5.09 13.22
CA GLY A 384 -6.52 6.44 12.96
C GLY A 384 -5.93 7.05 11.69
N THR A 385 -4.64 6.79 11.44
CA THR A 385 -3.93 7.20 10.22
C THR A 385 -4.53 6.53 8.99
N ALA A 386 -4.65 5.20 9.00
CA ALA A 386 -5.21 4.45 7.89
C ALA A 386 -6.68 4.82 7.61
N SER A 387 -7.48 5.03 8.67
CA SER A 387 -8.86 5.51 8.56
C SER A 387 -8.93 6.84 7.82
N ALA A 388 -8.14 7.84 8.22
CA ALA A 388 -8.14 9.16 7.59
C ALA A 388 -7.69 9.12 6.11
N VAL A 389 -6.78 8.22 5.75
CA VAL A 389 -6.40 7.98 4.34
C VAL A 389 -7.55 7.35 3.55
N LEU A 390 -8.20 6.32 4.10
CA LEU A 390 -9.32 5.63 3.43
C LEU A 390 -10.57 6.52 3.30
N GLU A 391 -10.86 7.34 4.32
CA GLU A 391 -11.95 8.34 4.30
C GLU A 391 -11.82 9.35 3.16
N TYR A 392 -10.59 9.71 2.76
CA TYR A 392 -10.36 10.61 1.63
C TYR A 392 -10.64 9.96 0.27
N PHE A 393 -10.20 8.71 0.08
CA PHE A 393 -10.36 8.01 -1.21
C PHE A 393 -11.72 7.33 -1.38
N PHE A 394 -12.38 6.95 -0.28
CA PHE A 394 -13.63 6.19 -0.26
C PHE A 394 -14.64 6.82 0.73
N PRO A 395 -15.04 8.09 0.55
CA PRO A 395 -15.83 8.83 1.54
C PRO A 395 -17.21 8.23 1.84
N ALA A 396 -17.79 7.44 0.91
CA ALA A 396 -19.03 6.71 1.13
C ALA A 396 -18.94 5.67 2.27
N ASP A 397 -17.74 5.17 2.54
CA ASP A 397 -17.46 4.14 3.55
C ASP A 397 -16.84 4.73 4.83
N ALA A 398 -16.79 6.05 4.97
CA ALA A 398 -16.07 6.75 6.04
C ALA A 398 -16.44 6.24 7.46
N GLN A 399 -17.73 5.99 7.70
CA GLN A 399 -18.22 5.46 8.98
C GLN A 399 -17.68 4.05 9.29
N GLN A 400 -17.48 3.21 8.26
CA GLN A 400 -16.90 1.87 8.42
C GLN A 400 -15.42 1.96 8.86
N PHE A 401 -14.63 2.84 8.24
CA PHE A 401 -13.21 3.00 8.60
C PHE A 401 -13.06 3.59 10.01
N GLN A 402 -13.90 4.58 10.35
CA GLN A 402 -13.96 5.16 11.70
C GLN A 402 -14.31 4.10 12.75
N GLN A 403 -15.29 3.23 12.49
CA GLN A 403 -15.65 2.15 13.41
C GLN A 403 -14.54 1.10 13.53
N LEU A 404 -13.93 0.68 12.41
CA LEU A 404 -12.78 -0.26 12.43
C LEU A 404 -11.60 0.31 13.22
N ALA A 405 -11.31 1.60 13.07
CA ALA A 405 -10.24 2.25 13.81
C ALA A 405 -10.56 2.43 15.29
N LYS A 406 -11.83 2.68 15.64
CA LYS A 406 -12.28 2.68 17.03
C LYS A 406 -12.19 1.28 17.65
N ASP A 407 -12.69 0.25 16.97
CA ASP A 407 -12.61 -1.14 17.43
C ASP A 407 -11.13 -1.58 17.63
N CYS A 408 -10.22 -1.13 16.77
CA CYS A 408 -8.78 -1.32 16.92
C CYS A 408 -8.21 -0.61 18.16
N ALA A 409 -8.60 0.64 18.39
CA ALA A 409 -8.17 1.41 19.56
C ALA A 409 -8.72 0.81 20.87
N ASP A 410 -10.02 0.57 20.95
CA ASP A 410 -10.71 -0.03 22.10
C ASP A 410 -10.14 -1.41 22.46
N SER A 411 -9.75 -2.22 21.46
CA SER A 411 -9.17 -3.55 21.66
C SER A 411 -7.95 -3.56 22.61
N ARG A 412 -7.19 -2.45 22.68
CA ARG A 412 -5.95 -2.41 23.48
C ARG A 412 -6.23 -2.18 24.97
N PHE A 413 -7.34 -1.50 25.27
CA PHE A 413 -7.91 -1.45 26.61
C PHE A 413 -8.53 -2.80 27.00
N TYR A 414 -9.31 -3.42 26.10
CA TYR A 414 -9.87 -4.77 26.34
C TYR A 414 -8.78 -5.83 26.58
N ALA A 415 -7.62 -5.68 25.93
CA ALA A 415 -6.45 -6.53 26.11
C ALA A 415 -5.65 -6.27 27.42
N GLY A 416 -5.95 -5.19 28.15
CA GLY A 416 -5.27 -4.82 29.40
C GLY A 416 -3.89 -4.14 29.23
N ILE A 417 -3.46 -3.83 28.02
CA ILE A 417 -2.07 -3.40 27.72
C ILE A 417 -1.90 -1.89 27.48
N HIS A 418 -3.01 -1.15 27.40
CA HIS A 418 -3.05 0.30 27.22
C HIS A 418 -4.20 0.89 28.04
N PHE A 419 -4.01 2.10 28.57
CA PHE A 419 -5.07 2.90 29.18
C PHE A 419 -6.01 3.46 28.09
N LYS A 420 -7.19 3.98 28.43
CA LYS A 420 -8.09 4.59 27.43
C LYS A 420 -7.48 5.85 26.85
N THR A 421 -6.88 6.70 27.67
CA THR A 421 -6.20 7.92 27.20
C THR A 421 -5.06 7.61 26.21
N ASP A 422 -4.33 6.49 26.36
CA ASP A 422 -3.36 6.04 25.35
C ASP A 422 -4.04 5.87 23.97
N ASN A 423 -5.24 5.27 23.95
CA ASN A 423 -5.97 4.90 22.75
C ASN A 423 -6.69 6.09 22.12
N GLU A 424 -7.31 6.96 22.93
CA GLU A 424 -8.00 8.16 22.45
C GLU A 424 -7.03 9.19 21.87
N VAL A 425 -5.91 9.44 22.56
CA VAL A 425 -4.84 10.33 22.05
C VAL A 425 -4.18 9.73 20.81
N GLY A 426 -3.87 8.42 20.83
CA GLY A 426 -3.32 7.72 19.67
C GLY A 426 -4.23 7.85 18.45
N LEU A 427 -5.52 7.52 18.60
CA LEU A 427 -6.51 7.60 17.52
C LEU A 427 -6.64 9.02 16.96
N LYS A 428 -6.67 10.06 17.81
CA LYS A 428 -6.69 11.46 17.35
C LYS A 428 -5.41 11.82 16.57
N MET A 429 -4.25 11.59 17.17
CA MET A 429 -2.93 11.90 16.60
C MET A 429 -2.76 11.24 15.22
N GLY A 430 -3.17 9.98 15.09
CA GLY A 430 -3.15 9.26 13.82
C GLY A 430 -4.06 9.87 12.76
N ARG A 431 -5.29 10.23 13.13
CA ARG A 431 -6.23 10.89 12.20
C ARG A 431 -5.70 12.23 11.68
N ASP A 432 -5.03 13.00 12.54
CA ASP A 432 -4.45 14.29 12.18
C ASP A 432 -3.22 14.11 11.25
N ILE A 433 -2.34 13.14 11.52
CA ILE A 433 -1.22 12.77 10.63
C ILE A 433 -1.74 12.28 9.27
N GLY A 434 -2.72 11.37 9.25
CA GLY A 434 -3.26 10.81 8.02
C GLY A 434 -3.87 11.88 7.10
N LYS A 435 -4.63 12.82 7.66
CA LYS A 435 -5.12 14.01 6.94
C LYS A 435 -3.98 14.87 6.40
N TYR A 436 -3.00 15.21 7.24
CA TYR A 436 -1.89 16.07 6.84
C TYR A 436 -1.06 15.45 5.69
N VAL A 437 -0.80 14.15 5.73
CA VAL A 437 -0.06 13.45 4.67
C VAL A 437 -0.86 13.41 3.36
N VAL A 438 -2.16 13.07 3.42
CA VAL A 438 -3.08 13.15 2.27
C VAL A 438 -3.09 14.55 1.67
N GLU A 439 -3.35 15.57 2.48
CA GLU A 439 -3.44 16.95 2.02
C GLU A 439 -2.13 17.46 1.41
N THR A 440 -0.98 17.09 2.00
CA THR A 440 0.33 17.53 1.49
C THR A 440 0.68 16.86 0.17
N LEU A 441 0.39 15.57 0.03
CA LEU A 441 0.69 14.81 -1.20
C LEU A 441 -0.34 15.02 -2.33
N MET A 442 -1.57 15.44 -2.00
CA MET A 442 -2.59 15.79 -3.00
C MET A 442 -2.54 17.27 -3.43
N LYS A 443 -1.73 18.10 -2.75
CA LYS A 443 -1.37 19.48 -3.17
C LYS A 443 -0.06 19.52 -3.98
N LYS A 444 0.68 18.41 -4.08
CA LYS A 444 1.90 18.23 -4.89
C LYS A 444 1.59 17.60 -6.25
#